data_AF-A0A1F8U6L0-F1
#
_entry.id   AF-A0A1F8U6L0-F1
#
_cell.length_a   1.000
_cell.length_b   1.000
_cell.length_c   1.000
_cell.angle_alpha   90.00
_cell.angle_beta   90.00
_cell.angle_gamma   90.00
#
_symmetry.space_group_name_H-M   'P 1'
#
loop_
_entity.id
_entity.type
_entity.pdbx_description
1 polymer ?
#
loop_
_entity_poly.entity_id
_entity_poly.type
_entity_poly.pdbx_seq_one_letter_code
_entity_poly.pdbx_strand_id
1 'polypeptide(L)'
;MKDFLARVGTFFFLMGIGLVILFIASDASAPTSIEGRAQYELLCGGVLLFMLGFLFRRTATPPEAADRFRSIRKIKAQREAARKEKEKAKALPQKK
;
A
#
# COMPACT_ATOMS: atom_id res chain seq x y z
N MET A 1 6.80 -9.80 13.27
CA MET A 1 5.36 -10.10 13.08
C MET A 1 4.73 -9.32 11.93
N LYS A 2 4.93 -7.99 11.83
CA LYS A 2 4.37 -7.16 10.75
C LYS A 2 4.78 -7.63 9.34
N ASP A 3 6.02 -8.07 9.17
CA ASP A 3 6.49 -8.62 7.89
C ASP A 3 5.82 -9.94 7.50
N PHE A 4 5.55 -10.80 8.49
CA PHE A 4 4.79 -12.03 8.28
C PHE A 4 3.36 -11.71 7.86
N LEU A 5 2.70 -10.77 8.55
CA LEU A 5 1.35 -10.34 8.21
C LEU A 5 1.27 -9.70 6.82
N ALA A 6 2.29 -8.94 6.41
CA ALA A 6 2.39 -8.38 5.06
C ALA A 6 2.55 -9.46 3.97
N ARG A 7 3.31 -10.52 4.24
CA ARG A 7 3.46 -11.68 3.34
C ARG A 7 2.16 -12.46 3.22
N VAL A 8 1.50 -12.72 4.34
CA VAL A 8 0.16 -13.36 4.39
C VAL A 8 -0.87 -12.50 3.62
N GLY A 9 -0.84 -11.17 3.80
CA GLY A 9 -1.67 -10.26 3.04
C GLY A 9 -1.42 -10.32 1.53
N THR A 10 -0.15 -10.44 1.12
CA THR A 10 0.22 -10.59 -0.29
C THR A 10 -0.32 -11.90 -0.87
N PHE A 11 -0.28 -13.00 -0.11
CA PHE A 11 -0.88 -14.27 -0.51
C PHE A 11 -2.39 -14.13 -0.76
N PHE A 12 -3.15 -13.60 0.19
CA PHE A 12 -4.59 -13.40 0.04
C PHE A 12 -4.94 -12.43 -1.09
N PHE A 13 -4.13 -11.39 -1.30
CA PHE A 13 -4.29 -10.45 -2.39
C PHE A 13 -4.16 -11.15 -3.76
N LEU A 14 -3.13 -11.98 -3.94
CA LEU A 14 -2.93 -12.74 -5.18
C LEU A 14 -4.03 -13.79 -5.39
N MET A 15 -4.49 -14.45 -4.32
CA MET A 15 -5.62 -15.38 -4.38
C MET A 15 -6.92 -14.66 -4.80
N GLY A 16 -7.18 -13.48 -4.24
CA GLY A 16 -8.32 -12.65 -4.64
C GLY A 16 -8.30 -12.30 -6.12
N ILE A 17 -7.13 -11.90 -6.65
CA ILE A 17 -6.95 -11.67 -8.09
C ILE A 17 -7.24 -12.95 -8.89
N GLY A 18 -6.70 -14.09 -8.46
CA GLY A 18 -6.91 -15.37 -9.13
C GLY A 18 -8.40 -15.76 -9.23
N LEU A 19 -9.17 -15.56 -8.16
CA LEU A 19 -10.61 -15.81 -8.15
C LEU A 19 -11.40 -14.84 -9.03
N VAL A 20 -11.01 -13.56 -9.08
CA VAL A 20 -11.62 -12.59 -9.99
C VAL A 20 -11.35 -12.96 -11.44
N ILE A 21 -10.13 -13.40 -11.77
CA ILE A 21 -9.81 -13.90 -13.12
C ILE A 21 -10.65 -15.15 -13.43
N LEU A 22 -10.78 -16.07 -12.48
CA LEU A 22 -11.59 -17.27 -12.64
C LEU A 22 -13.07 -16.94 -12.84
N PHE A 23 -13.60 -15.93 -12.13
CA PHE A 23 -14.93 -15.40 -12.35
C PHE A 23 -15.09 -14.85 -13.78
N ILE A 24 -14.16 -14.04 -14.27
CA ILE A 24 -14.21 -13.50 -15.64
C ILE A 24 -14.20 -14.63 -16.66
N ALA A 25 -13.38 -15.66 -16.44
CA ALA A 25 -13.35 -16.85 -17.30
C ALA A 25 -14.66 -17.66 -17.24
N SER A 26 -15.26 -17.79 -16.04
CA SER A 26 -16.55 -18.42 -15.83
C SER A 26 -17.68 -17.66 -16.53
N ASP A 27 -17.71 -16.33 -16.43
CA ASP A 27 -18.70 -15.47 -17.08
C ASP A 27 -18.55 -15.50 -18.61
N ALA A 28 -17.32 -15.44 -19.12
CA ALA A 28 -17.04 -15.56 -20.55
C ALA A 28 -17.42 -16.93 -21.14
N SER A 29 -17.40 -17.98 -20.31
CA SER A 29 -17.84 -19.34 -20.68
C SER A 29 -19.27 -19.66 -20.26
N ALA A 30 -20.03 -18.71 -19.72
CA ALA A 30 -21.43 -18.90 -19.34
C ALA A 30 -22.31 -19.46 -20.48
N PRO A 31 -22.11 -19.12 -21.77
CA PRO A 31 -22.89 -19.70 -22.87
C PRO A 31 -22.59 -21.17 -23.17
N THR A 32 -21.43 -21.69 -22.74
CA THR A 32 -20.88 -23.01 -23.13
C THR A 32 -20.53 -23.91 -21.94
N SER A 33 -20.67 -23.41 -20.71
CA SER A 33 -20.33 -24.12 -19.48
C SER A 33 -21.49 -25.01 -19.01
N ILE A 34 -21.13 -26.11 -18.32
CA ILE A 34 -22.05 -27.14 -17.83
C ILE A 34 -23.15 -26.56 -16.90
N GLU A 35 -22.89 -25.44 -16.24
CA GLU A 35 -23.81 -24.83 -15.28
C GLU A 35 -24.62 -23.66 -15.84
N GLY A 36 -24.26 -23.07 -16.98
CA GLY A 36 -25.05 -22.02 -17.67
C GLY A 36 -25.27 -20.70 -16.90
N ARG A 37 -24.57 -20.47 -15.78
CA ARG A 37 -24.75 -19.29 -14.91
C ARG A 37 -23.41 -18.74 -14.47
N ALA A 38 -23.34 -17.41 -14.35
CA ALA A 38 -22.19 -16.72 -13.78
C ALA A 38 -22.02 -17.10 -12.30
N GLN A 39 -20.82 -17.56 -11.93
CA GLN A 39 -20.50 -17.97 -10.56
C GLN A 39 -20.12 -16.75 -9.70
N TYR A 40 -21.12 -15.98 -9.26
CA TYR A 40 -20.91 -14.79 -8.43
C TYR A 40 -20.20 -15.07 -7.09
N GLU A 41 -20.24 -16.30 -6.60
CA GLU A 41 -19.48 -16.72 -5.41
C GLU A 41 -17.96 -16.52 -5.60
N LEU A 42 -17.44 -16.77 -6.80
CA LEU A 42 -16.04 -16.51 -7.15
C LEU A 42 -15.72 -15.02 -7.10
N LEU A 43 -16.63 -14.18 -7.60
CA LEU A 43 -16.48 -12.73 -7.56
C LEU A 43 -16.52 -12.22 -6.12
N CYS A 44 -17.54 -12.58 -5.34
CA CYS A 44 -17.70 -12.15 -3.96
C CYS A 44 -16.53 -12.62 -3.09
N GLY A 45 -16.15 -13.91 -3.20
CA GLY A 45 -14.99 -14.46 -2.50
C GLY A 45 -13.69 -13.79 -2.92
N GLY A 46 -13.49 -13.58 -4.22
CA GLY A 46 -12.32 -12.90 -4.78
C GLY A 46 -12.17 -11.46 -4.29
N VAL A 47 -13.26 -10.67 -4.29
CA VAL A 47 -13.27 -9.29 -3.79
C VAL A 47 -12.98 -9.24 -2.29
N LEU A 48 -13.57 -10.14 -1.50
CA LEU A 48 -13.31 -10.21 -0.05
C LEU A 48 -11.85 -10.56 0.23
N LEU A 49 -11.29 -11.56 -0.45
CA LEU A 49 -9.88 -11.96 -0.32
C LEU A 49 -8.92 -10.86 -0.77
N PHE A 50 -9.25 -10.17 -1.87
CA PHE A 50 -8.49 -9.04 -2.36
C PHE A 50 -8.44 -7.90 -1.33
N MET A 51 -9.60 -7.51 -0.78
CA MET A 51 -9.69 -6.45 0.22
C MET A 51 -8.97 -6.82 1.51
N LEU A 52 -9.14 -8.05 2.00
CA LEU A 52 -8.46 -8.54 3.19
C LEU A 52 -6.93 -8.56 2.99
N GLY A 53 -6.48 -9.09 1.86
CA GLY A 53 -5.06 -9.10 1.50
C GLY A 53 -4.47 -7.70 1.38
N PHE A 54 -5.22 -6.76 0.80
CA PHE A 54 -4.83 -5.36 0.69
C PHE A 54 -4.72 -4.67 2.05
N LEU A 55 -5.67 -4.91 2.96
CA LEU A 55 -5.62 -4.37 4.33
C LEU A 55 -4.41 -4.91 5.11
N PHE A 56 -4.13 -6.21 5.02
CA PHE A 56 -2.95 -6.79 5.66
C PHE A 56 -1.65 -6.28 5.05
N ARG A 57 -1.60 -6.06 3.73
CA ARG A 57 -0.43 -5.46 3.07
C ARG A 57 -0.16 -4.03 3.54
N ARG A 58 -1.20 -3.25 3.89
CA ARG A 58 -1.03 -1.90 4.46
C ARG A 58 -0.32 -1.87 5.80
N THR A 59 -0.23 -3.01 6.50
CA THR A 59 0.50 -3.11 7.77
C THR A 59 2.01 -3.29 7.59
N ALA A 60 2.48 -3.46 6.35
CA ALA A 60 3.89 -3.54 6.03
C ALA A 60 4.62 -2.27 6.48
N THR A 61 5.69 -2.44 7.25
CA THR A 61 6.56 -1.31 7.59
C THR A 61 7.20 -0.78 6.32
N PRO A 62 7.31 0.55 6.17
CA PRO A 62 8.03 1.14 5.06
C PRO A 62 9.42 0.51 4.97
N PRO A 63 9.88 0.12 3.77
CA PRO A 63 11.21 -0.44 3.62
C PRO A 63 12.23 0.54 4.21
N GLU A 64 13.24 -0.01 4.89
CA GLU A 64 14.30 0.80 5.47
C GLU A 64 14.83 1.74 4.39
N ALA A 65 14.79 3.03 4.72
CA ALA A 65 14.88 4.06 3.72
C ALA A 65 16.27 4.04 3.09
N ALA A 66 16.37 3.48 1.87
CA ALA A 66 17.60 3.21 1.16
C ALA A 66 18.66 4.32 1.34
N ASP A 67 19.88 3.91 1.67
CA ASP A 67 20.99 4.79 2.04
C ASP A 67 21.40 5.77 0.91
N ARG A 68 20.87 5.54 -0.30
CA ARG A 68 21.05 6.34 -1.51
C ARG A 68 20.66 7.81 -1.36
N PHE A 69 19.81 8.17 -0.39
CA PHE A 69 19.36 9.55 -0.17
C PHE A 69 19.76 10.15 1.17
N ARG A 70 20.74 9.55 1.87
CA ARG A 70 21.22 10.05 3.17
C ARG A 70 21.70 11.51 3.07
N SER A 71 22.45 11.83 2.01
CA SER A 71 22.97 13.18 1.77
C SER A 71 21.88 14.21 1.54
N ILE A 72 20.86 13.88 0.73
CA ILE A 72 19.74 14.79 0.45
C ILE A 72 18.92 15.07 1.71
N ARG A 73 18.70 14.06 2.56
CA ARG A 73 18.02 14.25 3.86
C ARG A 73 18.80 15.15 4.81
N LYS A 74 20.13 15.00 4.86
CA LYS A 74 21.01 15.85 5.69
C LYS A 74 20.96 17.31 5.25
N ILE A 75 21.00 17.57 3.94
CA ILE A 75 20.89 18.93 3.38
C ILE A 75 19.52 19.56 3.69
N LYS A 76 18.44 18.79 3.55
CA LYS A 76 17.07 19.28 3.85
C LYS A 76 16.91 19.63 5.33
N ALA A 77 17.39 18.77 6.23
CA ALA A 77 17.35 19.00 7.67
C ALA A 77 18.17 20.24 8.09
N GLN A 78 19.36 20.44 7.51
CA GLN A 78 20.18 21.64 7.76
C GLN A 78 19.49 22.92 7.30
N ARG A 79 18.83 22.89 6.14
CA ARG A 79 18.07 24.05 5.64
C ARG A 79 16.88 24.40 6.52
N GLU A 80 16.16 23.41 7.02
CA GLU A 80 15.05 23.64 7.96
C GLU A 80 15.53 24.19 9.30
N ALA A 81 16.64 23.69 9.83
CA ALA A 81 17.27 24.22 11.05
C ALA A 81 17.70 25.68 10.87
N ALA A 82 18.41 25.99 9.78
CA ALA A 82 18.84 27.36 9.47
C ALA A 82 17.66 28.33 9.26
N ARG A 83 16.54 27.84 8.71
CA ARG A 83 15.32 28.64 8.55
C ARG A 83 14.66 28.95 9.89
N LYS A 84 14.58 27.97 10.79
CA LYS A 84 14.08 28.15 12.16
C LYS A 84 14.95 29.09 12.99
N GLU A 85 16.28 29.03 12.84
CA GLU A 85 17.19 29.98 13.49
C GLU A 85 17.00 31.41 12.99
N LYS A 86 16.84 31.60 11.67
CA LYS A 86 16.52 32.90 11.08
C LYS A 86 15.17 33.45 11.54
N GLU A 87 14.16 32.59 11.70
CA GLU A 87 12.86 32.98 12.26
C GLU A 87 12.96 33.37 13.74
N LYS A 88 13.71 32.61 14.56
CA LYS A 88 13.98 32.96 15.96
C LYS A 88 14.76 34.27 16.10
N ALA A 89 15.77 34.49 15.27
CA ALA A 89 16.56 35.73 15.27
C ALA A 89 15.74 36.96 14.83
N LYS A 90 14.75 36.78 13.96
CA LYS A 90 13.78 37.83 13.59
C LYS A 90 12.71 38.05 14.66
N ALA A 91 12.40 37.03 15.46
CA ALA A 91 11.40 37.11 16.53
C ALA A 91 11.94 37.68 17.86
N LEU A 92 13.27 37.74 18.05
CA LEU A 92 13.83 38.51 19.17
C LEU A 92 13.79 40.02 18.82
N PRO A 93 13.04 40.84 19.58
CA PRO A 93 12.96 42.28 19.32
C PRO A 93 14.34 42.91 19.53
N GLN A 94 14.81 43.68 18.56
CA GLN A 94 16.03 44.46 18.70
C GLN A 94 15.84 45.46 19.85
N LYS A 95 16.49 45.18 20.97
CA LYS A 95 16.57 46.08 22.12
C LYS A 95 17.47 47.25 21.71
N LYS A 96 16.84 48.37 21.32
CA LYS A 96 17.49 49.67 21.21
C LYS A 96 17.76 50.25 22.59
#